data_AF-A0A960M791-F1
#
_entry.id   AF-A0A960M791-F1
#
_cell.length_a   1.000
_cell.length_b   1.000
_cell.length_c   1.000
_cell.angle_alpha   90.00
_cell.angle_beta   90.00
_cell.angle_gamma   90.00
#
_symmetry.space_group_name_H-M   'P 1'
#
loop_
_entity.id
_entity.type
_entity.pdbx_description
1 polymer ?
#
loop_
_entity_poly.entity_id
_entity_poly.type
_entity_poly.pdbx_seq_one_letter_code
_entity_poly.pdbx_strand_id
1 'polypeptide(L)' 'MENKFTWGDPVVIAKNAPLNFHPGEFASVCGFYKISSEEGAKEFQCKLGDWVYTVEFSDRSDIQIAELYLEKYDAK' A
#
# COMPACT_ATOMS: atom_id res chain seq x y z
N MET A 1 2.67 12.05 12.38
CA MET A 1 1.59 11.48 11.56
C MET A 1 1.62 9.98 11.75
N GLU A 2 0.51 9.44 12.22
CA GLU A 2 0.26 8.01 12.35
C GLU A 2 0.00 7.42 10.95
N ASN A 3 0.30 6.14 10.77
CA ASN A 3 -0.07 5.35 9.58
C ASN A 3 -1.59 5.31 9.43
N LYS A 4 -2.11 5.37 8.19
CA LYS A 4 -3.56 5.33 7.92
C LYS A 4 -4.19 3.95 8.10
N PHE A 5 -3.42 2.89 7.89
CA PHE A 5 -3.88 1.51 7.95
C PHE A 5 -3.05 0.70 8.93
N THR A 6 -3.63 -0.36 9.49
CA THR A 6 -2.94 -1.32 10.37
C THR A 6 -3.09 -2.74 9.86
N TRP A 7 -2.42 -3.69 10.52
CA TRP A 7 -2.45 -5.10 10.19
C TRP A 7 -3.88 -5.65 10.13
N GLY A 8 -4.23 -6.32 9.03
CA GLY A 8 -5.54 -6.90 8.80
C GLY A 8 -6.58 -5.94 8.22
N ASP A 9 -6.25 -4.65 8.05
CA ASP A 9 -7.18 -3.72 7.41
C ASP A 9 -7.42 -4.13 5.94
N PRO A 10 -8.69 -4.19 5.49
CA PRO A 10 -9.02 -4.40 4.10
C PRO A 10 -8.80 -3.11 3.30
N VAL A 11 -8.11 -3.23 2.18
CA VAL A 11 -7.77 -2.11 1.31
C VAL A 11 -8.09 -2.45 -0.15
N VAL A 12 -8.24 -1.41 -0.96
CA VAL A 12 -8.29 -1.51 -2.41
C VAL A 12 -7.12 -0.71 -2.98
N ILE A 13 -6.45 -1.26 -3.97
CA ILE A 13 -5.43 -0.50 -4.70
C ILE A 13 -6.15 0.59 -5.51
N ALA A 14 -5.73 1.84 -5.34
CA ALA A 14 -6.32 2.98 -6.03
C ALA A 14 -6.29 2.76 -7.55
N LYS A 15 -7.38 3.11 -8.25
CA LYS A 15 -7.50 2.87 -9.70
C LYS A 15 -6.49 3.64 -10.56
N ASN A 16 -5.89 4.69 -10.00
CA ASN A 16 -4.84 5.50 -10.63
C ASN A 16 -3.42 5.05 -10.25
N ALA A 17 -3.26 3.96 -9.51
CA ALA A 17 -1.95 3.40 -9.22
C ALA A 17 -1.26 2.87 -10.52
N PRO A 18 0.08 2.81 -10.55
CA PRO A 18 0.81 2.09 -11.58
C PRO A 18 0.27 0.66 -11.81
N LEU A 19 0.23 0.21 -13.07
CA LEU A 19 -0.38 -1.07 -13.45
C LEU A 19 0.26 -2.29 -12.75
N ASN A 20 1.55 -2.21 -12.43
CA ASN A 20 2.27 -3.26 -11.71
C ASN A 20 1.85 -3.41 -10.24
N PHE A 21 1.02 -2.51 -9.72
CA PHE A 21 0.46 -2.60 -8.38
C PHE A 21 -0.98 -3.12 -8.35
N HIS A 22 -1.51 -3.60 -9.48
CA HIS A 22 -2.86 -4.19 -9.56
C HIS A 22 -4.01 -3.22 -9.21
N PRO A 23 -4.16 -2.10 -9.96
CA PRO A 23 -5.18 -1.09 -9.65
C PRO A 23 -6.60 -1.65 -9.60
N GLY A 24 -7.34 -1.30 -8.55
CA GLY A 24 -8.72 -1.74 -8.30
C GLY A 24 -8.84 -3.11 -7.63
N GLU A 25 -7.73 -3.81 -7.39
CA GLU A 25 -7.75 -5.11 -6.73
C GLU A 25 -7.87 -4.96 -5.20
N PHE A 26 -8.56 -5.92 -4.59
CA PHE A 26 -8.73 -5.99 -3.14
C PHE A 26 -7.55 -6.71 -2.49
N ALA A 27 -7.07 -6.19 -1.36
CA ALA A 27 -5.99 -6.79 -0.59
C ALA A 27 -6.20 -6.58 0.92
N SER A 28 -5.37 -7.25 1.72
CA SER A 28 -5.32 -7.04 3.18
C SER A 28 -3.91 -6.62 3.61
N VAL A 29 -3.82 -5.64 4.51
CA VAL A 29 -2.52 -5.19 5.03
C VAL A 29 -1.88 -6.28 5.90
N CYS A 30 -0.65 -6.67 5.57
CA CYS A 30 0.13 -7.67 6.29
C CYS A 30 1.54 -7.18 6.66
N GLY A 31 1.77 -5.87 6.62
CA GLY A 31 3.02 -5.26 7.06
C GLY A 31 3.04 -3.77 6.72
N PHE A 32 3.81 -3.00 7.47
CA PHE A 32 4.01 -1.58 7.16
C PHE A 32 5.30 -1.06 7.80
N TYR A 33 5.95 -0.15 7.11
CA TYR A 33 7.13 0.55 7.60
C TYR A 33 7.21 1.95 7.01
N LYS A 34 7.99 2.79 7.68
CA LYS A 34 8.20 4.18 7.27
C LYS A 34 9.44 4.26 6.38
N ILE A 35 9.35 4.95 5.26
CA ILE A 35 10.47 5.15 4.34
C ILE A 35 11.53 6.04 4.99
N SER A 36 12.76 5.55 5.00
CA SER A 36 13.89 6.18 5.67
C SER A 36 15.07 6.48 4.73
N SER A 37 14.91 6.27 3.41
CA SER A 37 15.92 6.60 2.40
C SER A 37 15.29 7.22 1.15
N GLU A 38 16.08 8.03 0.44
CA GLU A 38 15.68 8.65 -0.84
C GLU A 38 15.53 7.59 -1.94
N GLU A 39 16.36 6.54 -1.91
CA GLU A 39 16.26 5.41 -2.84
C GLU A 39 14.92 4.69 -2.68
N GLY A 40 14.50 4.41 -1.45
CA GLY A 40 13.19 3.79 -1.17
C GLY A 40 12.04 4.72 -1.55
N ALA A 41 12.15 6.02 -1.27
CA ALA A 41 11.16 7.00 -1.70
C ALA A 41 10.96 6.98 -3.23
N LYS A 42 12.07 6.90 -3.98
CA LYS A 42 12.05 6.81 -5.45
C LYS A 42 11.45 5.49 -5.96
N GLU A 43 11.80 4.37 -5.33
CA GLU A 43 11.28 3.04 -5.69
C GLU A 43 9.75 2.97 -5.61
N PHE A 44 9.19 3.45 -4.50
CA PHE A 44 7.74 3.43 -4.26
C PHE A 44 7.02 4.70 -4.72
N GLN A 45 7.72 5.59 -5.43
CA GLN A 45 7.18 6.86 -5.97
C GLN A 45 6.48 7.71 -4.88
N CYS A 46 7.07 7.74 -3.69
CA CYS A 46 6.58 8.46 -2.52
C CYS A 46 7.67 9.41 -1.98
N LYS A 47 7.46 9.97 -0.80
CA LYS A 47 8.41 10.88 -0.15
C LYS A 47 9.10 10.22 1.04
N LEU A 48 10.28 10.75 1.38
CA LEU A 48 10.96 10.38 2.62
C LEU A 48 10.01 10.61 3.82
N GLY A 49 9.86 9.59 4.66
CA GLY A 49 8.93 9.62 5.78
C GLY A 49 7.48 9.23 5.46
N ASP A 50 7.14 8.90 4.21
CA ASP A 50 5.85 8.27 3.90
C ASP A 50 5.83 6.80 4.36
N TRP A 51 4.64 6.23 4.44
CA TRP A 51 4.43 4.83 4.78
C TRP A 51 4.36 3.97 3.53
N VAL A 52 5.02 2.80 3.59
CA VAL A 52 4.88 1.71 2.63
C VAL A 52 4.29 0.51 3.35
N TYR A 53 3.38 -0.17 2.66
CA TYR A 53 2.61 -1.28 3.18
C TYR A 53 2.92 -2.53 2.37
N THR A 54 3.06 -3.66 3.06
CA THR A 54 2.91 -4.97 2.42
C THR A 54 1.43 -5.32 2.44
N VAL A 55 0.88 -5.66 1.27
CA VAL A 55 -0.51 -6.09 1.13
C VAL A 55 -0.56 -7.45 0.47
N GLU A 56 -1.41 -8.34 1.01
CA GLU A 56 -1.63 -9.69 0.51
C GLU A 56 -2.93 -9.74 -0.28
N PHE A 57 -2.86 -10.29 -1.50
CA PHE A 57 -4.00 -10.51 -2.38
C PHE A 57 -4.65 -11.88 -2.12
N SER A 58 -5.84 -12.08 -2.69
CA SER A 58 -6.62 -13.32 -2.51
C SER A 58 -5.92 -14.60 -3.03
N ASP A 59 -4.98 -14.45 -3.96
CA ASP A 59 -4.18 -15.54 -4.51
C ASP A 59 -2.93 -15.86 -3.66
N ARG A 60 -2.77 -15.19 -2.50
CA ARG A 60 -1.63 -15.26 -1.58
C ARG A 60 -0.34 -14.64 -2.12
N SER A 61 -0.39 -13.93 -3.24
CA SER A 61 0.71 -13.05 -3.63
C SER A 61 0.69 -11.79 -2.76
N ASP A 62 1.85 -11.16 -2.61
CA ASP A 62 2.00 -9.90 -1.90
C ASP A 62 2.83 -8.89 -2.68
N ILE A 63 2.57 -7.61 -2.43
CA ILE A 63 3.37 -6.50 -2.94
C ILE A 63 3.64 -5.49 -1.84
N GLN A 64 4.71 -4.72 -2.03
CA GLN A 64 4.97 -3.50 -1.28
C GLN A 64 4.51 -2.28 -2.08
N ILE A 65 3.74 -1.41 -1.43
CA ILE A 65 3.10 -0.26 -2.08
C ILE A 65 3.01 0.95 -1.13
N ALA A 66 3.21 2.15 -1.66
CA ALA A 66 3.09 3.38 -0.88
C ALA A 66 1.63 3.67 -0.47
N GLU A 67 1.47 4.28 0.71
CA GLU A 67 0.15 4.63 1.30
C GLU A 67 -0.75 5.42 0.34
N LEU A 68 -0.15 6.25 -0.52
CA LEU A 68 -0.89 7.11 -1.45
C LEU A 68 -1.66 6.35 -2.53
N TYR A 69 -1.35 5.07 -2.72
CA TYR A 69 -2.02 4.16 -3.65
C TYR A 69 -3.00 3.21 -2.97
N LEU A 70 -3.25 3.36 -1.67
CA LEU A 70 -4.20 2.54 -0.93
C LEU A 70 -5.45 3.35 -0.57
N GLU A 71 -6.61 2.76 -0.85
CA GLU A 71 -7.91 3.25 -0.45
C GLU A 71 -8.50 2.32 0.61
N LYS A 72 -9.17 2.91 1.62
CA LYS A 72 -9.91 2.11 2.59
C LYS A 72 -11.04 1.37 1.89
N TYR A 73 -11.14 0.06 2.12
CA TYR A 73 -12.31 -0.68 1.68
C TYR A 73 -13.50 -0.36 2.60
N ASP A 74 -14.55 0.23 2.03
CA ASP A 74 -15.84 0.42 2.70
C ASP A 74 -16.84 -0.57 2.10
N ALA A 75 -17.24 -1.57 2.89
CA ALA A 75 -18.31 -2.47 2.52
C ALA A 75 -19.63 -1.68 2.57
N LYS A 76 -20.14 -1.27 1.41
CA LYS A 76 -21.50 -0.75 1.28
C LYS A 76 -22.50 -1.89 1.12
#